data_AF-A0A0Q3LZI9-F1
#
_entry.id   AF-A0A0Q3LZI9-F1
#
_cell.length_a   1.000
_cell.length_b   1.000
_cell.length_c   1.000
_cell.angle_alpha   90.00
_cell.angle_beta   90.00
_cell.angle_gamma   90.00
#
_symmetry.space_group_name_H-M   'P 1'
#
loop_
_entity.id
_entity.type
_entity.pdbx_description
1 polymer ?
#
loop_
_entity_poly.entity_id
_entity_poly.type
_entity_poly.pdbx_seq_one_letter_code
_entity_poly.pdbx_strand_id
1 'polypeptide(L)'
;MGELFHIDFGHFLGNFKTKFGINRERVPFILTYDFVHVIQQGKTNNNEKFERFRGYCEKAYMILRRHGLLFLHLFALMKAAGLPELSCSKDIQYLKDSLALGKTDEEALKHFRLKFNEALRESWKTKVNWLAHNVSKNNRQ
;
A
#
# COMPACT_ATOMS: atom_id res chain seq x y z
N MET A 1 9.98 12.59 -17.83
CA MET A 1 9.34 11.46 -17.13
C MET A 1 10.17 11.15 -15.91
N GLY A 2 9.54 10.81 -14.79
CA GLY A 2 10.24 10.36 -13.59
C GLY A 2 9.94 8.89 -13.32
N GLU A 3 10.92 8.16 -12.82
CA GLU A 3 10.75 6.78 -12.34
C GLU A 3 10.65 6.81 -10.82
N LEU A 4 9.70 6.04 -10.28
CA LEU A 4 9.51 5.88 -8.84
C LEU A 4 9.91 4.47 -8.45
N PHE A 5 10.77 4.34 -7.45
CA PHE A 5 11.17 3.07 -6.86
C PHE A 5 11.26 3.21 -5.34
N HIS A 6 10.96 2.12 -4.63
CA HIS A 6 11.16 2.04 -3.19
C HIS A 6 12.61 1.64 -2.89
N ILE A 7 13.18 2.25 -1.86
CA ILE A 7 14.48 1.89 -1.28
C ILE A 7 14.29 1.49 0.18
N ASP A 8 15.25 0.74 0.73
CA ASP A 8 15.26 0.24 2.11
C ASP A 8 14.13 -0.79 2.42
N PHE A 9 14.41 -2.06 2.14
CA PHE A 9 13.51 -3.20 2.36
C PHE A 9 13.78 -3.95 3.68
N GLY A 10 14.32 -3.26 4.69
CA GLY A 10 14.74 -3.89 5.95
C GLY A 10 13.64 -4.67 6.70
N HIS A 11 12.36 -4.39 6.43
CA HIS A 11 11.21 -5.08 7.03
C HIS A 11 10.09 -5.29 6.02
N PHE A 12 9.43 -6.45 6.07
CA PHE A 12 8.32 -6.81 5.18
C PHE A 12 7.43 -7.88 5.82
N LEU A 13 6.29 -8.22 5.18
CA LEU A 13 5.29 -9.19 5.67
C LEU A 13 4.69 -8.90 7.05
N GLY A 14 4.52 -7.63 7.39
CA GLY A 14 3.89 -7.22 8.64
C GLY A 14 4.83 -7.07 9.83
N ASN A 15 6.14 -7.29 9.64
CA ASN A 15 7.19 -7.02 10.63
C ASN A 15 7.51 -5.52 10.75
N PHE A 16 6.48 -4.73 10.98
CA PHE A 16 6.58 -3.28 11.01
C PHE A 16 7.33 -2.79 12.26
N LYS A 17 8.19 -1.77 12.09
CA LYS A 17 8.84 -1.11 13.24
C LYS A 17 7.81 -0.42 14.13
N THR A 18 7.87 -0.68 15.43
CA THR A 18 7.15 0.11 16.43
C THR A 18 8.00 1.29 16.88
N LYS A 19 7.39 2.45 17.11
CA LYS A 19 8.01 3.59 17.80
C LYS A 19 7.14 3.93 19.00
N PHE A 20 7.71 3.93 20.20
CA PHE A 20 6.96 4.16 21.45
C PHE A 20 5.74 3.23 21.64
N GLY A 21 5.87 1.95 21.25
CA GLY A 21 4.77 0.97 21.33
C GLY A 21 3.67 1.13 20.26
N ILE A 22 3.78 2.12 19.37
CA ILE A 22 2.85 2.33 18.26
C ILE A 22 3.44 1.79 16.97
N ASN A 23 2.65 1.00 16.25
CA ASN A 23 3.02 0.49 14.93
C ASN A 23 3.04 1.63 13.89
N ARG A 24 4.16 1.79 13.16
CA ARG A 24 4.36 2.91 12.22
C ARG A 24 3.58 2.75 10.92
N GLU A 25 3.38 1.52 10.45
CA GLU A 25 2.62 1.25 9.22
C GLU A 25 1.25 0.71 9.57
N ARG A 26 0.24 1.55 9.38
CA ARG A 26 -1.16 1.23 9.72
C ARG A 26 -2.04 1.01 8.50
N VAL A 27 -1.52 1.23 7.30
CA VAL A 27 -2.29 1.16 6.05
C VAL A 27 -1.71 0.11 5.12
N PRO A 28 -2.55 -0.80 4.58
CA PRO A 28 -2.10 -1.88 3.69
C PRO A 28 -1.78 -1.41 2.25
N PHE A 29 -2.09 -0.16 1.93
CA PHE A 29 -1.77 0.47 0.65
C PHE A 29 -1.40 1.93 0.91
N ILE A 30 -0.27 2.38 0.37
CA ILE A 30 0.22 3.75 0.54
C ILE A 30 0.00 4.48 -0.79
N LEU A 31 -0.80 5.55 -0.75
CA LEU A 31 -1.01 6.43 -1.89
C LEU A 31 -1.02 7.87 -1.39
N THR A 32 0.13 8.54 -1.42
CA THR A 32 0.25 9.92 -0.91
C THR A 32 -0.40 10.93 -1.84
N TYR A 33 -0.65 12.14 -1.31
CA TYR A 33 -1.27 13.19 -2.10
C TYR A 33 -0.36 13.61 -3.24
N ASP A 34 0.95 13.62 -3.03
CA ASP A 34 1.93 14.01 -4.04
C ASP A 34 1.89 13.05 -5.24
N PHE A 35 1.75 11.74 -4.99
CA PHE A 35 1.54 10.77 -6.07
C PHE A 35 0.26 11.07 -6.85
N VAL A 36 -0.86 11.30 -6.15
CA VAL A 36 -2.14 11.66 -6.79
C VAL A 36 -2.00 12.94 -7.62
N HIS A 37 -1.34 13.96 -7.08
CA HIS A 37 -1.12 15.24 -7.73
C HIS A 37 -0.28 15.10 -9.01
N VAL A 38 0.79 14.30 -8.97
CA VAL A 38 1.64 14.02 -10.15
C VAL A 38 0.86 13.22 -11.20
N ILE A 39 0.11 12.19 -10.81
CA ILE A 39 -0.73 11.39 -11.72
C ILE A 39 -1.76 12.27 -12.42
N GLN A 40 -2.39 13.17 -11.66
CA GLN A 40 -3.38 14.12 -12.17
C GLN A 40 -2.75 15.32 -12.91
N GLN A 41 -1.42 15.43 -12.95
CA GLN A 41 -0.68 16.57 -13.52
C GLN A 41 -1.14 17.92 -12.94
N GLY A 42 -1.42 17.94 -11.65
CA GLY A 42 -1.93 19.10 -10.92
C GLY A 42 -3.36 19.52 -11.26
N LYS A 43 -4.07 18.78 -12.12
CA LYS A 43 -5.46 19.09 -12.51
C LYS A 43 -6.46 18.26 -11.69
N THR A 44 -7.19 18.92 -10.81
CA THR A 44 -8.18 18.28 -9.92
C THR A 44 -9.33 17.57 -10.65
N ASN A 45 -9.68 17.99 -11.87
CA ASN A 45 -10.74 17.39 -12.69
C ASN A 45 -10.27 16.32 -13.69
N ASN A 46 -8.99 15.95 -13.70
CA ASN A 46 -8.51 14.93 -14.65
C ASN A 46 -8.73 13.50 -14.12
N ASN A 47 -10.00 13.09 -14.09
CA ASN A 47 -10.40 11.78 -13.60
C ASN A 47 -9.87 10.63 -14.47
N GLU A 48 -9.70 10.85 -15.78
CA GLU A 48 -9.29 9.81 -16.73
C GLU A 48 -7.89 9.23 -16.42
N LYS A 49 -6.91 10.10 -16.15
CA LYS A 49 -5.54 9.63 -15.81
C LYS A 49 -5.48 8.86 -14.51
N PHE A 50 -6.24 9.33 -13.52
CA PHE A 50 -6.31 8.67 -12.23
C PHE A 50 -7.02 7.32 -12.31
N GLU A 51 -8.11 7.23 -13.07
CA GLU A 51 -8.82 5.97 -13.31
C GLU A 51 -7.98 4.99 -14.13
N ARG A 52 -7.17 5.48 -15.08
CA ARG A 52 -6.17 4.64 -15.77
C ARG A 52 -5.12 4.09 -14.81
N PHE A 53 -4.62 4.91 -13.89
CA PHE A 53 -3.70 4.46 -12.83
C PHE A 53 -4.35 3.40 -11.93
N ARG A 54 -5.60 3.62 -11.49
CA ARG A 54 -6.38 2.63 -10.74
C ARG A 54 -6.49 1.31 -11.51
N GLY A 55 -6.82 1.37 -12.80
CA GLY A 55 -6.91 0.19 -13.67
C GLY A 55 -5.59 -0.58 -13.77
N TYR A 56 -4.44 0.10 -13.83
CA TYR A 56 -3.13 -0.56 -13.77
C TYR A 56 -2.88 -1.25 -12.43
N CYS A 57 -3.22 -0.59 -11.32
CA CYS A 57 -3.08 -1.16 -9.98
C CYS A 57 -3.95 -2.42 -9.81
N GLU A 58 -5.22 -2.39 -10.27
CA GLU A 58 -6.11 -3.54 -10.26
C GLU A 58 -5.55 -4.70 -11.10
N LYS A 59 -5.09 -4.40 -12.33
CA LYS A 59 -4.51 -5.41 -13.21
C LYS A 59 -3.25 -6.04 -12.61
N ALA A 60 -2.35 -5.23 -12.06
CA ALA A 60 -1.12 -5.71 -11.42
C ALA A 60 -1.44 -6.61 -10.22
N TYR A 61 -2.38 -6.20 -9.36
CA TYR A 61 -2.84 -7.00 -8.23
C TYR A 61 -3.36 -8.38 -8.68
N MET A 62 -4.21 -8.43 -9.70
CA MET A 62 -4.76 -9.70 -10.20
C MET A 62 -3.68 -10.61 -10.82
N ILE A 63 -2.69 -10.05 -11.52
CA ILE A 63 -1.54 -10.82 -12.03
C ILE A 63 -0.75 -11.42 -10.87
N LEU A 64 -0.39 -10.62 -9.86
CA LEU A 64 0.33 -11.09 -8.68
C LEU A 64 -0.44 -12.20 -7.95
N ARG A 65 -1.76 -12.00 -7.78
CA ARG A 65 -2.65 -12.98 -7.14
C ARG A 65 -2.67 -14.31 -7.87
N ARG A 66 -2.75 -14.32 -9.21
CA ARG A 66 -2.69 -15.56 -10.01
C ARG A 66 -1.41 -16.35 -9.77
N HIS A 67 -0.31 -15.66 -9.44
CA HIS A 67 0.97 -16.26 -9.09
C HIS A 67 1.19 -16.39 -7.56
N GLY A 68 0.16 -16.23 -6.74
CA GLY A 68 0.27 -16.20 -5.28
C GLY A 68 0.92 -17.44 -4.66
N LEU A 69 0.68 -18.63 -5.22
CA LEU A 69 1.33 -19.87 -4.77
C LEU A 69 2.85 -19.85 -4.99
N LEU A 70 3.33 -19.26 -6.10
CA LEU A 70 4.76 -19.09 -6.34
C LEU A 70 5.39 -18.23 -5.24
N PHE A 71 4.77 -17.09 -4.93
CA PHE A 71 5.26 -16.23 -3.84
C PHE A 71 5.25 -16.98 -2.51
N LEU A 72 4.19 -17.71 -2.17
CA LEU A 72 4.13 -18.51 -0.95
C LEU A 72 5.29 -19.52 -0.85
N HIS A 73 5.60 -20.22 -1.93
CA HIS A 73 6.72 -21.17 -1.94
C HIS A 73 8.08 -20.46 -1.80
N LEU A 74 8.28 -19.34 -2.50
CA LEU A 74 9.52 -18.56 -2.38
C LEU A 74 9.72 -18.05 -0.94
N PHE A 75 8.68 -17.52 -0.31
CA PHE A 75 8.76 -17.07 1.09
C PHE A 75 8.95 -18.23 2.07
N ALA A 76 8.36 -19.40 1.81
CA ALA A 76 8.60 -20.60 2.62
C ALA A 76 10.06 -21.07 2.52
N LEU A 77 10.67 -21.00 1.34
CA LEU A 77 12.10 -21.30 1.15
C LEU A 77 13.00 -20.28 1.86
N MET A 78 12.68 -18.99 1.77
CA MET A 78 13.42 -17.94 2.48
C MET A 78 13.33 -18.10 4.01
N LYS A 79 12.18 -18.57 4.51
CA LYS A 79 12.04 -18.97 5.92
C LYS A 79 12.98 -20.12 6.28
N ALA A 80 13.02 -21.17 5.47
CA ALA A 80 13.92 -22.31 5.70
C ALA A 80 15.41 -21.89 5.65
N ALA A 81 15.75 -20.89 4.85
CA ALA A 81 17.09 -20.30 4.78
C ALA A 81 17.46 -19.41 5.99
N GLY A 82 16.56 -19.27 6.97
CA GLY A 82 16.85 -18.57 8.22
C GLY A 82 16.73 -17.05 8.14
N LEU A 83 15.94 -16.51 7.20
CA LEU A 83 15.73 -15.07 7.12
C LEU A 83 14.96 -14.56 8.37
N PRO A 84 15.52 -13.62 9.16
CA PRO A 84 14.94 -13.23 10.46
C PRO A 84 13.50 -12.72 10.38
N GLU A 85 13.20 -11.98 9.31
CA GLU A 85 11.89 -11.37 9.00
C GLU A 85 10.82 -12.40 8.53
N LEU A 86 11.17 -13.70 8.48
CA LEU A 86 10.32 -14.79 8.01
C LEU A 86 10.32 -15.97 9.00
N SER A 87 10.37 -15.68 10.29
CA SER A 87 10.51 -16.71 11.32
C SER A 87 9.16 -17.33 11.74
N CYS A 88 8.03 -16.64 11.55
CA CYS A 88 6.73 -17.05 12.09
C CYS A 88 5.78 -17.56 11.00
N SER A 89 4.78 -18.38 11.38
CA SER A 89 3.67 -18.74 10.49
C SER A 89 2.78 -17.54 10.13
N LYS A 90 2.80 -16.49 10.96
CA LYS A 90 2.07 -15.24 10.75
C LYS A 90 2.53 -14.47 9.51
N ASP A 91 3.80 -14.55 9.14
CA ASP A 91 4.37 -13.83 7.98
C ASP A 91 3.80 -14.39 6.66
N ILE A 92 3.67 -15.72 6.58
CA ILE A 92 3.05 -16.40 5.44
C ILE A 92 1.55 -16.08 5.38
N GLN A 93 0.89 -16.02 6.55
CA GLN A 93 -0.52 -15.66 6.62
C GLN A 93 -0.76 -14.22 6.13
N TYR A 94 0.13 -13.28 6.47
CA TYR A 94 0.07 -11.91 5.97
C TYR A 94 0.05 -11.85 4.43
N LEU A 95 0.88 -12.66 3.76
CA LEU A 95 0.88 -12.74 2.30
C LEU A 95 -0.43 -13.31 1.74
N LYS A 96 -0.95 -14.38 2.35
CA LYS A 96 -2.24 -14.98 1.96
C LYS A 96 -3.39 -13.99 2.08
N ASP A 97 -3.41 -13.22 3.16
CA ASP A 97 -4.42 -12.21 3.44
C ASP A 97 -4.29 -11.04 2.46
N SER A 98 -3.06 -10.57 2.22
CA SER A 98 -2.77 -9.47 1.30
C SER A 98 -3.17 -9.76 -0.14
N LEU A 99 -2.99 -11.00 -0.61
CA LEU A 99 -3.40 -11.46 -1.94
C LEU A 99 -4.82 -12.04 -1.99
N ALA A 100 -5.51 -12.12 -0.85
CA ALA A 100 -6.84 -12.72 -0.72
C ALA A 100 -6.95 -14.10 -1.41
N LEU A 101 -5.99 -14.99 -1.17
CA LEU A 101 -5.87 -16.26 -1.91
C LEU A 101 -7.02 -17.25 -1.66
N GLY A 102 -7.75 -17.11 -0.54
CA GLY A 102 -8.93 -17.92 -0.21
C GLY A 102 -10.26 -17.39 -0.76
N LYS A 103 -10.25 -16.31 -1.54
CA LYS A 103 -11.46 -15.66 -2.08
C LYS A 103 -11.61 -15.87 -3.58
N THR A 104 -12.79 -15.61 -4.15
CA THR A 104 -12.93 -15.57 -5.61
C THR A 104 -12.19 -14.37 -6.20
N ASP A 105 -11.98 -14.35 -7.51
CA ASP A 105 -11.32 -13.22 -8.18
C ASP A 105 -12.12 -11.92 -8.02
N GLU A 106 -13.45 -11.98 -8.04
CA GLU A 106 -14.35 -10.84 -7.84
C GLU A 106 -14.24 -10.30 -6.40
N GLU A 107 -14.24 -11.18 -5.42
CA GLU A 107 -14.11 -10.84 -4.01
C GLU A 107 -12.73 -10.26 -3.69
N ALA A 108 -11.67 -10.83 -4.27
CA ALA A 108 -10.31 -10.33 -4.13
C ALA A 108 -10.15 -8.95 -4.76
N LEU A 109 -10.72 -8.72 -5.94
CA LEU A 109 -10.70 -7.41 -6.59
C LEU A 109 -11.52 -6.37 -5.79
N LYS A 110 -12.68 -6.76 -5.26
CA LYS A 110 -13.47 -5.91 -4.36
C LYS A 110 -12.69 -5.56 -3.10
N HIS A 111 -11.96 -6.51 -2.52
CA HIS A 111 -11.10 -6.28 -1.37
C HIS A 111 -9.98 -5.27 -1.68
N PHE A 112 -9.30 -5.44 -2.82
CA PHE A 112 -8.28 -4.49 -3.28
C PHE A 112 -8.83 -3.08 -3.47
N ARG A 113 -9.98 -2.95 -4.16
CA ARG A 113 -10.64 -1.65 -4.38
C ARG A 113 -10.98 -0.93 -3.09
N LEU A 114 -11.42 -1.67 -2.07
CA LEU A 114 -11.70 -1.12 -0.74
C LEU A 114 -10.42 -0.56 -0.11
N LYS A 115 -9.31 -1.31 -0.12
CA LYS A 115 -8.01 -0.86 0.39
C LYS A 115 -7.44 0.34 -0.37
N PHE A 116 -7.57 0.34 -1.69
CA PHE A 116 -7.16 1.47 -2.52
C PHE A 116 -7.94 2.75 -2.17
N ASN A 117 -9.26 2.63 -2.00
CA ASN A 117 -10.11 3.77 -1.64
C ASN A 117 -9.85 4.27 -0.21
N GLU A 118 -9.56 3.37 0.74
CA GLU A 118 -9.11 3.73 2.09
C GLU A 118 -7.84 4.57 2.02
N ALA A 119 -6.82 4.09 1.30
CA ALA A 119 -5.56 4.81 1.14
C ALA A 119 -5.74 6.18 0.49
N LEU A 120 -6.57 6.28 -0.55
CA LEU A 120 -6.90 7.55 -1.18
C LEU A 120 -7.57 8.52 -0.18
N ARG A 121 -8.52 8.05 0.64
CA ARG A 121 -9.16 8.90 1.66
C ARG A 121 -8.17 9.39 2.71
N GLU A 122 -7.31 8.51 3.21
CA GLU A 122 -6.30 8.88 4.22
C GLU A 122 -5.26 9.87 3.67
N SER A 123 -4.93 9.75 2.38
CA SER A 123 -4.10 10.70 1.65
C SER A 123 -4.64 12.13 1.71
N TRP A 124 -5.94 12.30 1.39
CA TRP A 124 -6.62 13.59 1.44
C TRP A 124 -6.74 14.13 2.85
N LYS A 125 -7.08 13.29 3.84
CA LYS A 125 -7.14 13.68 5.25
C LYS A 125 -5.80 14.22 5.74
N THR A 126 -4.71 13.54 5.41
CA THR A 126 -3.36 13.96 5.78
C THR A 126 -3.07 15.35 5.24
N LYS A 127 -3.36 15.62 3.97
CA LYS A 127 -3.20 16.97 3.39
C LYS A 127 -4.04 18.03 4.11
N VAL A 128 -5.32 17.77 4.38
CA VAL A 128 -6.21 18.73 5.06
C VAL A 128 -5.66 19.06 6.46
N ASN A 129 -5.22 18.05 7.21
CA ASN A 129 -4.61 18.25 8.52
C ASN A 129 -3.34 19.10 8.43
N TRP A 130 -2.45 18.81 7.46
CA TRP A 130 -1.25 19.61 7.23
C TRP A 130 -1.55 21.07 6.87
N LEU A 131 -2.56 21.32 6.02
CA LEU A 131 -2.98 22.68 5.68
C LEU A 131 -3.54 23.43 6.90
N ALA A 132 -4.38 22.80 7.71
CA ALA A 132 -4.95 23.41 8.92
C ALA A 132 -3.86 23.74 9.97
N HIS A 133 -2.86 22.87 10.11
CA HIS A 133 -1.71 23.11 10.99
C HIS A 133 -0.83 24.28 10.50
N ASN A 134 -0.65 24.46 9.19
CA ASN A 134 0.12 25.58 8.66
C ASN A 134 -0.65 26.91 8.78
N VAL A 135 -1.97 26.90 8.53
CA VAL A 135 -2.83 28.09 8.69
C VAL A 135 -2.90 28.55 10.15
N SER A 136 -3.04 27.61 11.10
CA SER A 136 -3.05 27.96 12.54
C SER A 136 -1.69 28.47 13.06
N LYS A 137 -0.57 28.10 12.41
CA LYS A 137 0.74 28.68 12.71
C LYS A 137 0.94 30.06 12.10
N ASN A 138 0.41 30.33 10.90
CA ASN A 138 0.47 31.65 10.27
C ASN A 138 -0.43 32.71 10.93
N ASN A 139 -1.54 32.29 11.57
CA ASN A 139 -2.42 33.21 12.31
C ASN A 139 -1.92 33.62 13.71
N ARG A 140 -0.68 33.28 14.08
CA ARG A 140 -0.02 33.68 15.34
C ARG A 140 1.14 34.66 15.14
N GLN A 141 1.22 35.30 13.97
CA GLN A 141 2.09 36.45 13.72
C GLN A 141 1.25 37.72 13.55
#